data_AF-A0A7J5RRG4-F1
#
_entry.id   AF-A0A7J5RRG4-F1
#
_cell.length_a   1.000
_cell.length_b   1.000
_cell.length_c   1.000
_cell.angle_alpha   90.00
_cell.angle_beta   90.00
_cell.angle_gamma   90.00
#
_symmetry.space_group_name_H-M   'P 1'
#
loop_
_entity.id
_entity.type
_entity.pdbx_description
1 polymer ?
#
loop_
_entity_poly.entity_id
_entity_poly.type
_entity_poly.pdbx_seq_one_letter_code
_entity_poly.pdbx_strand_id
1 'polypeptide(L)'
;MNTYSYKNPRFINSPKGLVEVVEVIYDGSDDPAYSLAIIKWDGDYKLGIRWNIAYSEWDDYRKKNGQDECIGNPQSRGIPTWFVLPDDCLFNDNFSSAVLRLKELKNNNK
;
A
#
# COMPACT_ATOMS: atom_id res chain seq x y z
N MET A 1 -5.77 17.14 16.12
CA MET A 1 -5.55 15.78 15.60
C MET A 1 -5.22 15.92 14.13
N ASN A 2 -4.26 15.15 13.63
CA ASN A 2 -3.99 15.12 12.18
C ASN A 2 -5.17 14.42 11.49
N THR A 3 -5.56 14.91 10.32
CA THR A 3 -6.75 14.45 9.59
C THR A 3 -6.40 14.20 8.13
N TYR A 4 -5.42 13.35 7.88
CA TYR A 4 -5.00 12.98 6.54
C TYR A 4 -6.18 12.37 5.76
N SER A 5 -6.28 12.73 4.49
CA SER A 5 -7.18 12.10 3.53
C SER A 5 -6.35 11.51 2.39
N TYR A 6 -6.87 10.48 1.74
CA TYR A 6 -6.27 9.88 0.55
C TYR A 6 -7.38 9.25 -0.28
N LYS A 7 -7.09 9.03 -1.56
CA LYS A 7 -8.02 8.37 -2.46
C LYS A 7 -8.36 6.98 -1.93
N ASN A 8 -9.66 6.69 -1.75
CA ASN A 8 -10.11 5.37 -1.30
C ASN A 8 -9.50 4.27 -2.19
N PRO A 9 -8.82 3.26 -1.61
CA PRO A 9 -8.07 2.27 -2.38
C PRO A 9 -8.92 1.49 -3.39
N ARG A 10 -10.22 1.30 -3.13
CA ARG A 10 -11.16 0.64 -4.04
C ARG A 10 -11.24 1.35 -5.41
N PHE A 11 -10.92 2.65 -5.47
CA PHE A 11 -10.97 3.44 -6.70
C PHE A 11 -9.58 3.70 -7.32
N ILE A 12 -8.52 3.07 -6.80
CA ILE A 12 -7.17 3.18 -7.35
C ILE A 12 -6.99 2.10 -8.43
N ASN A 13 -7.00 2.52 -9.69
CA ASN A 13 -6.89 1.64 -10.86
C ASN A 13 -5.57 1.82 -11.62
N SER A 14 -4.51 2.20 -10.90
CA SER A 14 -3.17 2.37 -11.47
C SER A 14 -2.21 1.30 -10.94
N PRO A 15 -1.27 0.77 -11.76
CA PRO A 15 -0.92 1.20 -13.13
C PRO A 15 -2.07 1.13 -14.15
N LYS A 16 -2.21 2.19 -14.94
CA LYS A 16 -3.44 2.48 -15.71
C LYS A 16 -3.73 1.37 -16.71
N GLY A 17 -4.97 0.88 -16.71
CA GLY A 17 -5.46 -0.11 -17.68
C GLY A 17 -5.06 -1.56 -17.36
N LEU A 18 -4.28 -1.78 -16.30
CA LEU A 18 -3.85 -3.13 -15.90
C LEU A 18 -4.48 -3.57 -14.58
N VAL A 19 -4.95 -2.63 -13.74
CA VAL A 19 -5.51 -2.92 -12.41
C VAL A 19 -7.03 -2.78 -12.37
N GLU A 20 -7.70 -3.83 -11.88
CA GLU A 20 -9.05 -3.81 -11.33
C GLU A 20 -8.99 -4.19 -9.84
N VAL A 21 -9.49 -3.34 -8.93
CA VAL A 21 -9.53 -3.68 -7.51
C VAL A 21 -10.75 -4.54 -7.21
N VAL A 22 -10.52 -5.77 -6.75
CA VAL A 22 -11.58 -6.74 -6.43
C VAL A 22 -12.03 -6.57 -4.98
N GLU A 23 -11.07 -6.56 -4.06
CA GLU A 23 -11.30 -6.49 -2.64
C GLU A 23 -10.17 -5.75 -1.95
N VAL A 24 -10.48 -4.83 -1.04
CA VAL A 24 -9.49 -4.21 -0.16
C VAL A 24 -9.49 -5.00 1.14
N ILE A 25 -8.42 -5.75 1.40
CA ILE A 25 -8.26 -6.61 2.58
C ILE A 25 -7.93 -5.76 3.81
N TYR A 26 -7.14 -4.70 3.62
CA TYR A 26 -6.70 -3.82 4.69
C TYR A 26 -6.55 -2.39 4.15
N ASP A 27 -6.92 -1.40 4.96
CA ASP A 27 -6.82 0.02 4.62
C ASP A 27 -6.47 0.88 5.85
N GLY A 28 -5.24 0.75 6.34
CA GLY A 28 -4.69 1.61 7.40
C GLY A 28 -5.25 1.45 8.82
N SER A 29 -6.47 0.96 9.02
CA SER A 29 -7.11 0.96 10.36
C SER A 29 -6.96 2.33 11.07
N ASP A 30 -6.38 2.39 12.27
CA ASP A 30 -6.27 3.62 13.08
C ASP A 30 -5.10 4.53 12.69
N ASP A 31 -4.13 4.01 11.93
CA ASP A 31 -2.96 4.76 11.45
C ASP A 31 -2.84 4.56 9.94
N PRO A 32 -3.17 5.56 9.10
CA PRO A 32 -3.24 5.43 7.64
C PRO A 32 -1.86 5.18 7.01
N ALA A 33 -1.37 3.96 7.22
CA ALA A 33 -0.06 3.49 6.82
C ALA A 33 -0.15 2.98 5.38
N TYR A 34 -0.82 1.84 5.20
CA TYR A 34 -0.84 1.13 3.92
C TYR A 34 -2.18 0.45 3.66
N SER A 35 -2.44 0.16 2.39
CA SER A 35 -3.52 -0.72 1.98
C SER A 35 -2.99 -1.99 1.34
N LEU A 36 -3.72 -3.08 1.55
CA LEU A 36 -3.51 -4.37 0.91
C LEU A 36 -4.82 -4.78 0.23
N ALA A 37 -4.75 -5.24 -1.00
CA ALA A 37 -5.92 -5.59 -1.79
C ALA A 37 -5.69 -6.83 -2.65
N ILE A 38 -6.77 -7.55 -2.95
CA ILE A 38 -6.85 -8.46 -4.09
C ILE A 38 -7.21 -7.62 -5.31
N ILE A 39 -6.39 -7.71 -6.34
CA ILE A 39 -6.57 -7.02 -7.61
C ILE A 39 -6.55 -8.02 -8.75
N LYS A 40 -7.16 -7.68 -9.89
CA LYS A 40 -6.77 -8.28 -11.16
C LYS A 40 -5.68 -7.41 -11.77
N TRP A 41 -4.55 -8.03 -12.10
CA TRP A 41 -3.45 -7.44 -12.84
C TRP A 41 -3.32 -8.17 -14.17
N ASP A 42 -3.58 -7.48 -15.27
CA ASP A 42 -3.57 -8.07 -16.62
C ASP A 42 -4.45 -9.33 -16.74
N GLY A 43 -5.61 -9.31 -16.07
CA GLY A 43 -6.57 -10.41 -16.05
C GLY A 43 -6.37 -11.45 -14.94
N ASP A 44 -5.18 -11.52 -14.34
CA ASP A 44 -4.86 -12.49 -13.29
C ASP A 44 -5.03 -11.91 -11.88
N TYR A 45 -5.52 -12.73 -10.95
CA TYR A 45 -5.64 -12.32 -9.54
C TYR A 45 -4.26 -12.22 -8.88
N LYS A 46 -3.99 -11.08 -8.24
CA LYS A 46 -2.75 -10.78 -7.53
C LYS A 46 -3.01 -10.04 -6.23
N LEU A 47 -2.01 -10.00 -5.37
CA LEU A 47 -1.99 -9.08 -4.24
C LEU A 47 -1.38 -7.74 -4.65
N GLY A 48 -2.05 -6.65 -4.29
CA GLY A 48 -1.56 -5.28 -4.44
C GLY A 48 -1.30 -4.66 -3.08
N ILE A 49 -0.17 -3.97 -2.91
CA ILE A 49 0.16 -3.21 -1.69
C ILE A 49 0.58 -1.77 -2.04
N ARG A 50 0.27 -0.82 -1.15
CA ARG A 50 0.71 0.58 -1.25
C ARG A 50 0.68 1.28 0.10
N TRP A 51 1.53 2.28 0.27
CA TRP A 51 1.40 3.30 1.31
C TRP A 51 0.31 4.30 0.95
N ASN A 52 -0.55 4.65 1.90
CA ASN A 52 -1.60 5.66 1.71
C ASN A 52 -1.06 7.07 1.85
N ILE A 53 -0.04 7.24 2.69
CA ILE A 53 0.67 8.50 2.93
C ILE A 53 2.16 8.25 2.65
N ALA A 54 2.75 9.02 1.74
CA ALA A 54 4.16 8.92 1.44
C ALA A 54 4.99 9.57 2.56
N TYR A 55 6.26 9.18 2.70
CA TYR A 55 7.11 9.70 3.77
C TYR A 55 7.17 11.24 3.80
N SER A 56 7.26 11.87 2.62
CA SER A 56 7.29 13.33 2.46
C SER A 56 5.96 14.02 2.76
N GLU A 57 4.84 13.29 2.76
CA GLU A 57 3.50 13.85 2.98
C GLU A 57 3.16 13.93 4.47
N TRP A 58 3.87 13.18 5.32
CA TRP A 58 3.69 13.24 6.77
C TRP A 58 4.04 14.59 7.37
N ASP A 59 4.84 15.44 6.70
CA ASP A 59 5.19 16.78 7.17
C ASP A 59 4.56 17.93 6.40
N ASP A 60 3.81 17.62 5.34
CA ASP A 60 3.12 18.62 4.55
C ASP A 60 1.91 19.18 5.32
N TYR A 61 1.91 20.50 5.50
CA TYR A 61 0.86 21.19 6.25
C TYR A 61 -0.53 21.03 5.64
N ARG A 62 -0.65 21.03 4.31
CA ARG A 62 -1.94 20.90 3.63
C ARG A 62 -2.45 19.47 3.73
N LYS A 63 -1.58 18.46 3.61
CA LYS A 63 -1.91 17.04 3.82
C LYS A 63 -2.33 16.74 5.27
N LYS A 64 -1.56 17.22 6.25
CA LYS A 64 -1.82 17.05 7.70
C LYS A 64 -3.23 17.48 8.11
N ASN A 65 -3.71 18.56 7.49
CA ASN A 65 -5.00 19.17 7.79
C ASN A 65 -6.11 18.74 6.82
N GLY A 66 -5.87 17.72 5.98
CA GLY A 66 -6.84 17.20 5.03
C GLY A 66 -7.25 18.18 3.92
N GLN A 67 -6.50 19.27 3.72
CA GLN A 67 -6.78 20.26 2.68
C GLN A 67 -6.48 19.71 1.29
N ASP A 68 -5.44 18.87 1.18
CA ASP A 68 -5.13 18.10 -0.02
C ASP A 68 -5.05 16.61 0.32
N GLU A 69 -5.52 15.75 -0.60
CA GLU A 69 -5.40 14.29 -0.45
C GLU A 69 -3.96 13.84 -0.61
N CYS A 70 -3.47 12.97 0.29
CA CYS A 70 -2.21 12.26 0.14
C CYS A 70 -2.25 11.36 -1.11
N ILE A 71 -1.15 11.38 -1.85
CA ILE A 71 -0.93 10.58 -3.05
C ILE A 71 -0.42 9.19 -2.65
N GLY A 72 0.37 9.10 -1.58
CA GLY A 72 0.98 7.86 -1.11
C GLY A 72 2.07 7.32 -2.05
N ASN A 73 2.41 6.04 -1.90
CA ASN A 73 3.53 5.42 -2.61
C ASN A 73 3.28 3.90 -2.84
N PRO A 74 3.44 3.31 -4.03
CA PRO A 74 3.95 3.92 -5.26
C PRO A 74 3.00 4.95 -5.87
N GLN A 75 3.59 5.84 -6.65
CA GLN A 75 2.87 6.79 -7.48
C GLN A 75 3.50 6.89 -8.87
N SER A 76 2.66 7.11 -9.87
CA SER A 76 3.08 7.32 -11.26
C SER A 76 2.51 8.64 -11.74
N ARG A 77 3.38 9.62 -11.98
CA ARG A 77 3.00 10.97 -12.44
C ARG A 77 1.94 11.65 -11.56
N GLY A 78 2.08 11.52 -10.25
CA GLY A 78 1.16 12.07 -9.25
C GLY A 78 -0.09 11.21 -9.00
N ILE A 79 -0.20 10.03 -9.62
CA ILE A 79 -1.37 9.15 -9.46
C ILE A 79 -1.04 8.04 -8.46
N PRO A 80 -1.88 7.85 -7.41
CA PRO A 80 -1.78 6.71 -6.51
C PRO A 80 -1.73 5.41 -7.31
N THR A 81 -0.73 4.56 -7.08
CA THR A 81 -0.47 3.33 -7.84
C THR A 81 -0.37 2.13 -6.88
N TRP A 82 -0.69 0.93 -7.34
CA TRP A 82 -0.44 -0.32 -6.63
C TRP A 82 0.94 -0.88 -6.98
N PHE A 83 1.67 -1.38 -5.98
CA PHE A 83 2.74 -2.33 -6.22
C PHE A 83 2.15 -3.73 -6.23
N VAL A 84 2.30 -4.45 -7.34
CA VAL A 84 1.79 -5.82 -7.48
C VAL A 84 2.83 -6.78 -6.92
N LEU A 85 2.44 -7.58 -5.93
CA LEU A 85 3.30 -8.57 -5.33
C LEU A 85 3.42 -9.80 -6.25
N PRO A 86 4.61 -10.42 -6.34
CA PRO A 86 4.74 -11.77 -6.86
C PRO A 86 3.94 -12.76 -6.00
N ASP A 87 3.59 -13.91 -6.57
CA ASP A 87 2.73 -14.91 -5.92
C ASP A 87 3.15 -16.35 -6.24
N ASP A 88 4.33 -16.55 -6.85
CA ASP A 88 4.88 -17.88 -7.10
C ASP A 88 5.35 -18.58 -5.80
N CYS A 89 5.53 -19.91 -5.88
CA CYS A 89 5.94 -20.71 -4.72
C CYS A 89 7.25 -20.23 -4.10
N LEU A 90 8.22 -19.83 -4.91
CA LEU A 90 9.53 -19.38 -4.44
C LEU A 90 9.39 -18.03 -3.69
N PHE A 91 8.56 -17.12 -4.18
CA PHE A 91 8.24 -15.88 -3.47
C PHE A 91 7.60 -16.17 -2.11
N ASN A 92 6.63 -17.08 -2.05
CA ASN A 92 5.92 -17.40 -0.81
C ASN A 92 6.86 -17.99 0.27
N ASP A 93 7.78 -18.88 -0.13
CA ASP A 93 8.78 -19.46 0.76
C ASP A 93 9.77 -18.41 1.28
N ASN A 94 10.27 -17.56 0.37
CA ASN A 94 11.19 -16.47 0.71
C ASN A 94 10.52 -15.43 1.60
N PHE A 95 9.28 -15.04 1.30
CA PHE A 95 8.52 -14.05 2.08
C PHE A 95 8.24 -14.57 3.49
N SER A 96 7.82 -15.82 3.63
CA SER A 96 7.60 -16.45 4.94
C SER A 96 8.88 -16.49 5.78
N SER A 97 9.99 -16.89 5.17
CA SER A 97 11.31 -16.92 5.81
C SER A 97 11.77 -15.52 6.22
N ALA A 98 11.56 -14.51 5.37
CA ALA A 98 11.90 -13.12 5.66
C ALA A 98 11.05 -12.56 6.83
N VAL A 99 9.77 -12.91 6.91
CA VAL A 99 8.89 -12.52 8.03
C VAL A 99 9.37 -13.14 9.35
N LEU A 100 9.78 -14.40 9.35
CA LEU A 100 10.37 -15.04 10.54
C LEU A 100 11.64 -14.31 10.97
N ARG A 101 12.56 -14.05 10.03
CA ARG A 101 13.80 -13.34 10.32
C ARG A 101 13.57 -11.93 10.86
N LEU A 102 12.58 -11.22 10.32
CA LEU A 102 12.20 -9.89 10.81
C LEU A 102 11.73 -9.93 12.28
N LYS A 103 10.97 -10.96 12.67
CA LYS A 103 10.51 -11.13 14.05
C LYS A 103 11.68 -11.38 15.01
N GLU A 104 12.64 -12.23 14.62
CA GLU A 104 13.85 -12.47 15.41
C GLU A 104 14.64 -11.18 15.66
N LEU A 105 14.87 -10.39 14.60
CA LEU A 105 15.59 -9.11 14.71
C LEU A 105 14.87 -8.13 15.64
N LYS A 106 13.53 -8.06 15.59
CA LYS A 106 12.74 -7.21 16.48
C LYS A 106 12.80 -7.66 17.95
N ASN A 107 12.94 -8.95 18.21
CA ASN A 107 13.04 -9.49 19.56
C ASN A 107 14.45 -9.31 20.15
N ASN A 108 15.50 -9.36 19.32
CA ASN A 108 16.88 -9.19 19.76
C ASN A 108 17.28 -7.72 19.96
N ASN A 109 16.53 -6.79 19.38
CA ASN A 109 16.74 -5.34 19.52
C ASN A 109 15.83 -4.71 20.58
N LYS A 110 15.15 -5.52 21.40
CA LYS A 110 14.39 -5.11 22.59
C LYS A 110 15.14 -5.55 23.84
#